data_AF-A0A164HUJ1-F1
#
_entry.id   AF-A0A164HUJ1-F1
#
_cell.length_a   1.000
_cell.length_b   1.000
_cell.length_c   1.000
_cell.angle_alpha   90.00
_cell.angle_beta   90.00
_cell.angle_gamma   90.00
#
_symmetry.space_group_name_H-M   'P 1'
#
loop_
_entity.id
_entity.type
_entity.pdbx_description
1 polymer ?
#
loop_
_entity_poly.entity_id
_entity_poly.type
_entity_poly.pdbx_seq_one_letter_code
_entity_poly.pdbx_strand_id
1 'polypeptide(L)'
;MSLPAQATCNPEDPEEFALWALVHLPRVGVPLLMHPEVLRDWSKHLWELGFRHDPSLQTKKLQRPIAGKQSPFNGSTQWVSTDTPDPPLRALPDIASLTPDENAAMLAQYERAGMIPDSAEQRDGAFSIQ
;
A
#
# COMPACT_ATOMS: atom_id res chain seq x y z
N MET A 1 9.88 -1.15 -3.63
CA MET A 1 9.72 -2.38 -2.81
C MET A 1 8.28 -2.51 -2.37
N SER A 2 7.65 -3.64 -2.68
CA SER A 2 6.30 -3.99 -2.20
C SER A 2 6.35 -4.46 -0.76
N LEU A 3 5.25 -4.28 -0.02
CA LEU A 3 5.10 -4.84 1.32
C LEU A 3 4.95 -6.37 1.22
N PRO A 4 5.79 -7.17 1.93
CA PRO A 4 5.59 -8.61 2.04
C PRO A 4 4.20 -8.89 2.62
N ALA A 5 3.46 -9.77 1.97
CA ALA A 5 2.12 -10.14 2.41
C ALA A 5 1.98 -11.65 2.45
N GLN A 6 1.08 -12.11 3.32
CA GLN A 6 0.84 -13.53 3.53
C GLN A 6 0.55 -14.29 2.22
N ALA A 7 -0.25 -13.68 1.32
CA ALA A 7 -0.60 -14.28 0.03
C ALA A 7 0.56 -14.33 -0.98
N THR A 8 1.65 -13.62 -0.74
CA THR A 8 2.80 -13.52 -1.68
C THR A 8 4.07 -14.17 -1.16
N CYS A 9 4.12 -14.51 0.13
CA CYS A 9 5.25 -15.20 0.75
C CYS A 9 5.08 -16.71 0.62
N ASN A 10 6.18 -17.42 0.31
CA ASN A 10 6.16 -18.88 0.27
C ASN A 10 6.16 -19.46 1.70
N PRO A 11 5.12 -20.22 2.12
CA PRO A 11 5.05 -20.80 3.46
C PRO A 11 6.06 -21.94 3.69
N GLU A 12 6.61 -22.53 2.63
CA GLU A 12 7.57 -23.63 2.70
C GLU A 12 9.03 -23.16 2.57
N ASP A 13 9.26 -21.87 2.34
CA ASP A 13 10.59 -21.28 2.31
C ASP A 13 10.95 -20.76 3.70
N PRO A 14 12.05 -21.25 4.32
CA PRO A 14 12.52 -20.76 5.62
C PRO A 14 12.66 -19.23 5.69
N GLU A 15 13.08 -18.57 4.61
CA GLU A 15 13.28 -17.12 4.58
C GLU A 15 11.98 -16.32 4.41
N GLU A 16 10.88 -16.96 3.98
CA GLU A 16 9.63 -16.28 3.65
C GLU A 16 8.45 -16.66 4.56
N PHE A 17 8.47 -17.83 5.19
CA PHE A 17 7.28 -18.36 5.88
C PHE A 17 6.73 -17.42 6.95
N ALA A 18 7.60 -16.67 7.63
CA ALA A 18 7.24 -15.69 8.67
C ALA A 18 7.51 -14.24 8.24
N LEU A 19 8.06 -13.99 7.05
CA LEU A 19 8.48 -12.66 6.60
C LEU A 19 7.32 -11.64 6.65
N TRP A 20 6.14 -12.05 6.18
CA TRP A 20 4.91 -11.24 6.20
C TRP A 20 4.41 -10.92 7.62
N ALA A 21 4.81 -11.68 8.63
CA ALA A 21 4.39 -11.50 10.02
C ALA A 21 5.33 -10.58 10.81
N LEU A 22 6.52 -10.29 10.28
CA LEU A 22 7.54 -9.46 10.93
C LEU A 22 7.45 -7.98 10.56
N VAL A 23 6.47 -7.58 9.75
CA VAL A 23 6.19 -6.18 9.38
C VAL A 23 5.18 -5.55 10.35
N HIS A 24 5.27 -4.22 10.55
CA HIS A 24 4.33 -3.45 11.38
C HIS A 24 4.04 -4.04 12.77
N LEU A 25 5.06 -4.58 13.44
CA LEU A 25 4.92 -5.21 14.76
C LEU A 25 4.28 -4.25 15.78
N PRO A 26 3.40 -4.73 16.68
CA PRO A 26 2.75 -3.89 17.68
C PRO A 26 3.74 -3.12 18.56
N ARG A 27 3.37 -1.90 18.98
CA ARG A 27 4.17 -1.00 19.85
C ARG A 27 5.45 -0.43 19.24
N VAL A 28 5.82 -0.88 18.05
CA VAL A 28 6.86 -0.25 17.25
C VAL A 28 6.19 0.83 16.41
N GLY A 29 6.31 2.09 16.81
CA GLY A 29 5.71 3.24 16.10
C GLY A 29 6.32 3.51 14.72
N VAL A 30 7.26 2.69 14.26
CA VAL A 30 7.88 2.78 12.94
C VAL A 30 7.36 1.68 12.01
N PRO A 31 6.91 2.01 10.78
CA PRO A 31 6.29 1.06 9.85
C PRO A 31 7.18 -0.12 9.43
N LEU A 32 8.51 0.08 9.40
CA LEU A 32 9.48 -0.97 9.14
C LEU A 32 10.60 -0.87 10.19
N LEU A 33 10.71 -1.89 11.04
CA LEU A 33 11.73 -1.94 12.11
C LEU A 33 13.14 -2.12 11.54
N MET A 34 13.29 -2.94 10.49
CA MET A 34 14.58 -3.42 9.98
C MET A 34 14.61 -3.52 8.45
N HIS A 35 15.81 -3.59 7.88
CA HIS A 35 16.00 -3.89 6.46
C HIS A 35 15.40 -5.27 6.11
N PRO A 36 14.79 -5.45 4.92
CA PRO A 36 14.13 -6.69 4.50
C PRO A 36 14.98 -7.96 4.65
N GLU A 37 16.26 -7.91 4.31
CA GLU A 37 17.17 -9.06 4.45
C GLU A 37 17.30 -9.52 5.91
N VAL A 38 17.28 -8.59 6.87
CA VAL A 38 17.30 -8.94 8.30
C VAL A 38 16.00 -9.66 8.70
N LEU A 39 14.86 -9.28 8.11
CA LEU A 39 13.60 -9.97 8.36
C LEU A 39 13.59 -11.39 7.77
N ARG A 40 14.25 -11.60 6.63
CA ARG A 40 14.47 -12.93 6.04
C ARG A 40 15.34 -13.81 6.94
N ASP A 41 16.43 -13.26 7.46
CA ASP A 41 17.29 -13.94 8.44
C ASP A 41 16.51 -14.34 9.70
N TRP A 42 15.65 -13.46 10.21
CA TRP A 42 14.80 -13.76 11.37
C TRP A 42 13.75 -14.82 11.06
N SER A 43 13.13 -14.79 9.87
CA SER A 43 12.24 -15.86 9.41
C SER A 43 13.00 -17.19 9.43
N LYS A 44 14.16 -17.26 8.76
CA LYS A 44 14.97 -18.49 8.72
C LYS A 44 15.33 -19.01 10.11
N HIS A 45 15.70 -18.11 11.02
CA HIS A 45 15.97 -18.47 12.40
C HIS A 45 14.76 -19.14 13.09
N LEU A 46 13.56 -18.59 12.95
CA LEU A 46 12.34 -19.21 13.50
C LEU A 46 12.07 -20.59 12.89
N TRP A 47 12.33 -20.75 11.59
CA TRP A 47 12.18 -22.04 10.91
C TRP A 47 13.11 -23.11 11.50
N GLU A 48 14.39 -22.75 11.70
CA GLU A 48 15.43 -23.61 12.29
C GLU A 48 15.11 -23.98 13.75
N LEU A 49 14.42 -23.12 14.49
CA LEU A 49 13.88 -23.41 15.82
C LEU A 49 12.64 -24.31 15.82
N GLY A 50 12.12 -24.66 14.63
CA GLY A 50 10.96 -25.56 14.48
C GLY A 50 9.60 -24.86 14.45
N PHE A 51 9.53 -23.54 14.37
CA PHE A 51 8.26 -22.82 14.24
C PHE A 51 7.65 -23.04 12.85
N ARG A 52 6.33 -23.21 12.79
CA ARG A 52 5.55 -23.22 11.55
C ARG A 52 4.28 -22.41 11.75
N HIS A 53 3.79 -21.82 10.67
CA HIS A 53 2.50 -21.14 10.67
C HIS A 53 1.38 -22.16 10.52
N ASP A 54 0.45 -22.20 11.47
CA ASP A 54 -0.80 -22.95 11.36
C ASP A 54 -1.95 -21.97 11.05
N PRO A 55 -2.49 -21.97 9.81
CA PRO A 55 -3.58 -21.09 9.42
C PRO A 55 -4.84 -21.24 10.28
N SER A 56 -5.07 -22.43 10.88
CA SER A 56 -6.25 -22.68 11.71
C SER A 56 -6.22 -21.95 13.06
N LEU A 57 -5.02 -21.54 13.51
CA LEU A 57 -4.81 -20.82 14.76
C LEU A 57 -4.65 -19.30 14.56
N GLN A 58 -4.72 -18.80 13.32
CA GLN A 58 -4.53 -17.40 13.01
C GLN A 58 -5.74 -16.55 13.45
N THR A 59 -5.50 -15.59 14.35
CA THR A 59 -6.54 -14.68 14.89
C THR A 59 -6.41 -13.24 14.41
N LYS A 60 -5.35 -12.93 13.65
CA LYS A 60 -5.06 -11.58 13.16
C LYS A 60 -4.71 -11.59 11.68
N LYS A 61 -5.05 -10.50 10.99
CA LYS A 61 -4.65 -10.23 9.61
C LYS A 61 -4.03 -8.84 9.50
N LEU A 62 -3.16 -8.66 8.50
CA LEU A 62 -2.58 -7.37 8.18
C LEU A 62 -3.57 -6.57 7.32
N GLN A 63 -4.14 -5.50 7.88
CA GLN A 63 -4.96 -4.55 7.16
C GLN A 63 -4.07 -3.50 6.49
N ARG A 64 -4.15 -3.44 5.16
CA ARG A 64 -3.39 -2.49 4.35
C ARG A 64 -3.99 -1.08 4.41
N PRO A 65 -3.20 -0.03 4.10
CA PRO A 65 -3.69 1.34 4.03
C PRO A 65 -4.81 1.49 2.99
N ILE A 66 -5.87 2.21 3.36
CA ILE A 66 -7.00 2.54 2.46
C ILE A 66 -6.55 3.56 1.39
N ALA A 67 -5.61 4.42 1.74
CA ALA A 67 -5.15 5.51 0.90
C ALA A 67 -3.63 5.66 0.95
N GLY A 68 -3.09 6.30 -0.10
CA GLY A 68 -1.66 6.51 -0.26
C GLY A 68 -0.92 5.28 -0.78
N LYS A 69 0.41 5.35 -0.75
CA LYS A 69 1.28 4.33 -1.32
C LYS A 69 1.20 3.03 -0.51
N GLN A 70 0.98 1.92 -1.22
CA GLN A 70 1.10 0.56 -0.68
C GLN A 70 2.58 0.24 -0.49
N SER A 71 3.14 0.61 0.67
CA SER A 71 4.55 0.41 0.97
C SER A 71 4.78 0.07 2.44
N PRO A 72 5.89 -0.60 2.78
CA PRO A 72 6.27 -0.86 4.17
C PRO A 72 6.38 0.40 5.04
N PHE A 73 6.58 1.57 4.45
CA PHE A 73 6.72 2.84 5.17
C PHE A 73 5.39 3.53 5.45
N ASN A 74 4.26 2.97 5.02
CA ASN A 74 2.96 3.55 5.31
C ASN A 74 2.50 3.10 6.71
N GLY A 75 2.49 4.05 7.66
CA GLY A 75 2.09 3.82 9.06
C GLY A 75 0.60 3.56 9.27
N SER A 76 -0.22 3.61 8.22
CA SER A 76 -1.64 3.25 8.29
C SER A 76 -1.88 1.74 8.17
N THR A 77 -0.83 0.94 8.01
CA THR A 77 -0.92 -0.52 8.01
C THR A 77 -0.97 -1.02 9.44
N GLN A 78 -1.89 -1.94 9.76
CA GLN A 78 -2.08 -2.42 11.12
C GLN A 78 -2.50 -3.90 11.18
N TRP A 79 -2.15 -4.58 12.26
CA TRP A 79 -2.63 -5.92 12.58
C TRP A 79 -3.99 -5.86 13.29
N VAL A 80 -5.04 -6.29 12.59
CA VAL A 80 -6.43 -6.31 13.08
C VAL A 80 -6.92 -7.74 13.29
N SER A 81 -8.10 -7.92 13.90
CA SER A 81 -8.73 -9.26 13.97
C SER A 81 -9.01 -9.79 12.57
N THR A 82 -8.96 -11.11 12.38
CA THR A 82 -9.43 -11.77 11.15
C THR A 82 -10.87 -11.41 10.82
N ASP A 83 -11.71 -11.19 11.84
CA ASP A 83 -13.13 -10.85 11.70
C ASP A 83 -13.37 -9.38 11.38
N THR A 84 -12.34 -8.54 11.48
CA THR A 84 -12.47 -7.12 11.13
C THR A 84 -12.76 -7.00 9.63
N PRO A 85 -13.89 -6.38 9.22
CA PRO A 85 -14.21 -6.22 7.80
C PRO A 85 -13.15 -5.37 7.11
N ASP A 86 -12.90 -5.66 5.84
CA ASP A 86 -12.03 -4.81 5.05
C ASP A 86 -12.67 -3.43 4.89
N PRO A 87 -11.88 -2.34 4.99
CA PRO A 87 -12.42 -1.01 4.88
C PRO A 87 -12.98 -0.77 3.47
N PRO A 88 -14.02 0.05 3.33
CA PRO A 88 -14.56 0.36 2.02
C PRO A 88 -13.48 1.01 1.15
N LEU A 89 -13.36 0.52 -0.08
CA LEU A 89 -12.47 1.13 -1.06
C LEU A 89 -12.89 2.58 -1.28
N ARG A 90 -11.92 3.51 -1.28
CA ARG A 90 -12.18 4.89 -1.65
C ARG A 90 -12.46 4.93 -3.15
N ALA A 91 -13.73 5.02 -3.52
CA ALA A 91 -14.11 5.28 -4.90
C ALA A 91 -13.64 6.68 -5.31
N LEU A 92 -13.02 6.77 -6.49
CA LEU A 92 -12.82 8.07 -7.12
C LEU A 92 -14.20 8.64 -7.49
N PRO A 93 -14.42 9.96 -7.34
CA PRO A 93 -15.60 10.59 -7.92
C PRO A 93 -15.65 10.29 -9.42
N ASP A 94 -16.79 9.79 -9.90
CA ASP A 94 -17.02 9.66 -11.33
C ASP A 94 -17.44 11.02 -11.90
N ILE A 95 -16.54 11.66 -12.65
CA ILE A 95 -16.79 12.98 -13.24
C ILE A 95 -17.95 12.98 -14.24
N ALA A 96 -18.31 11.82 -14.82
CA ALA A 96 -19.45 11.70 -15.72
C ALA A 96 -20.80 11.74 -14.96
N SER A 97 -20.78 11.45 -13.65
CA SER A 97 -21.95 11.55 -12.78
C SER A 97 -22.17 12.94 -12.20
N LEU A 98 -21.18 13.84 -12.30
CA LEU A 98 -21.26 15.21 -11.81
C LEU A 98 -21.99 16.11 -12.80
N THR A 99 -22.76 17.05 -12.26
CA THR A 99 -23.34 18.15 -13.05
C THR A 99 -22.25 19.06 -13.61
N PRO A 100 -22.55 19.87 -14.66
CA PRO A 100 -21.58 20.83 -15.20
C PRO A 100 -21.02 21.80 -14.16
N ASP A 101 -21.86 22.29 -13.25
CA ASP A 101 -21.46 23.24 -12.21
C ASP A 101 -20.54 22.58 -11.16
N GLU A 102 -20.82 21.32 -10.79
CA GLU A 102 -19.95 20.55 -9.89
C GLU A 102 -18.60 20.26 -10.54
N ASN A 103 -18.59 19.89 -11.82
CA ASN A 103 -17.34 19.70 -12.57
C ASN A 103 -16.52 21.01 -12.66
N ALA A 104 -17.17 22.15 -12.92
CA ALA A 104 -16.51 23.45 -12.92
C ALA A 104 -15.92 23.79 -11.53
N ALA A 105 -16.64 23.50 -10.46
CA ALA A 105 -16.16 23.70 -9.09
C ALA A 105 -14.97 22.78 -8.76
N MET A 106 -14.95 21.55 -9.27
CA MET A 106 -13.80 20.63 -9.11
C MET A 106 -12.57 21.15 -9.86
N LEU A 107 -12.72 21.60 -11.12
CA LEU A 107 -11.63 22.19 -11.89
C LEU A 107 -11.03 23.42 -11.20
N ALA A 108 -11.87 24.33 -10.71
CA ALA A 108 -11.41 25.52 -9.98
C ALA A 108 -10.61 25.16 -8.71
N GLN A 109 -10.98 24.07 -8.01
CA GLN A 109 -10.20 23.57 -6.87
C GLN A 109 -8.81 23.07 -7.29
N TYR A 110 -8.73 22.33 -8.39
CA TYR A 110 -7.44 21.83 -8.91
C TYR A 110 -6.55 22.95 -9.45
N GLU A 111 -7.12 23.96 -10.12
CA GLU A 111 -6.40 25.17 -10.56
C GLU A 111 -5.83 25.95 -9.36
N ARG A 112 -6.66 26.20 -8.34
CA ARG A 112 -6.22 26.90 -7.11
C ARG A 112 -5.13 26.13 -6.37
N ALA A 113 -5.13 24.81 -6.48
CA ALA A 113 -4.10 23.94 -5.92
C ALA A 113 -2.83 23.85 -6.80
N GLY A 114 -2.80 24.49 -7.97
CA GLY A 114 -1.68 24.42 -8.92
C GLY A 114 -1.49 23.03 -9.53
N MET A 115 -2.54 22.20 -9.55
CA MET A 115 -2.49 20.81 -10.04
C MET A 115 -2.88 20.67 -11.51
N ILE A 116 -3.37 21.74 -12.13
CA ILE A 116 -3.62 21.83 -13.58
C ILE A 116 -2.51 22.72 -14.16
N PRO A 117 -1.59 22.17 -14.97
CA PRO A 117 -0.57 22.98 -15.63
C PRO A 117 -1.20 23.88 -16.69
N ASP A 118 -0.69 25.11 -16.82
CA ASP A 118 -1.04 26.00 -17.92
C ASP A 118 -0.55 25.37 -19.24
N SER A 119 -1.49 24.85 -20.02
CA SER A 119 -1.23 24.17 -21.30
C SER A 119 -0.59 25.06 -22.38
N ALA A 120 -0.29 26.33 -22.07
CA ALA A 120 0.39 27.26 -22.98
C ALA A 120 1.85 26.89 -23.25
N GLU A 121 2.52 26.12 -22.39
CA GLU A 121 3.95 25.78 -22.55
C GLU A 121 4.23 24.55 -23.44
N GLN A 122 3.21 23.83 -23.93
CA GLN A 122 3.38 22.65 -24.82
C GLN A 122 3.02 22.90 -26.29
N ARG A 123 3.18 24.15 -26.76
CA ARG A 123 3.15 24.47 -28.20
C ARG A 123 4.54 24.75 -28.76
N ASP A 124 5.57 24.02 -28.30
CA ASP A 124 6.89 24.09 -28.92
C ASP A 124 7.00 23.12 -30.11
N GLY A 125 6.69 23.69 -31.28
CA GLY A 125 7.36 23.49 -32.57
C GLY A 125 7.65 22.06 -33.05
N ALA A 126 6.74 21.47 -33.81
CA ALA A 126 7.12 20.58 -34.93
C ALA A 126 5.92 20.20 -35.82
N PHE A 127 5.40 21.13 -36.62
CA PHE A 127 4.80 20.78 -37.91
C PHE A 127 4.99 21.95 -38.90
N SER A 128 6.12 21.93 -39.61
CA SER A 128 6.21 22.55 -40.93
C SER A 128 6.71 21.48 -41.89
N ILE A 129 5.79 20.90 -42.65
CA ILE A 129 6.11 20.08 -43.83
C ILE A 129 5.89 21.00 -45.03
N GLN A 130 6.97 21.52 -45.60
CA GLN A 130 7.08 21.91 -47.01
C GLN A 130 8.54 21.72 -47.46
#